data_AF-A0A821CTD1-F1
#
_entry.id   AF-A0A821CTD1-F1
#
_cell.length_a   1.000
_cell.length_b   1.000
_cell.length_c   1.000
_cell.angle_alpha   90.00
_cell.angle_beta   90.00
_cell.angle_gamma   90.00
#
_symmetry.space_group_name_H-M   'P 1'
#
loop_
_entity.id
_entity.type
_entity.pdbx_description
1 polymer ?
#
loop_
_entity_poly.entity_id
_entity_poly.type
_entity_poly.pdbx_seq_one_letter_code
_entity_poly.pdbx_strand_id
1 'polypeptide(L)'
;LRSAWCVVFFCRIWLTWIKLKTFNTTQFSEKNKSKYFITRPAYLSVELNAHNLLYLILLVQQKQLPPQSLYIHTFSSQACESIFRNTRALSGVYSTIVNFTVHDFLRRAQRLSLLNDIKCKHLNDTSVNNLVFPVHYKHRHDNQSLATQSQAEVDLIDVEQIITEAYHEAIDML
;
A
#
# COMPACT_ATOMS: atom_id res chain seq x y z
N LEU A 1 5.64 -9.74 5.39
CA LEU A 1 6.62 -9.34 6.43
C LEU A 1 8.06 -9.48 5.93
N ARG A 2 8.48 -10.68 5.49
CA ARG A 2 9.84 -10.96 4.94
C ARG A 2 10.36 -9.90 3.97
N SER A 3 9.63 -9.63 2.88
CA SER A 3 10.06 -8.64 1.86
C SER A 3 10.23 -7.23 2.43
N ALA A 4 9.39 -6.81 3.38
CA ALA A 4 9.50 -5.49 3.99
C ALA A 4 10.80 -5.36 4.80
N TRP A 5 11.14 -6.39 5.58
CA TRP A 5 12.38 -6.43 6.36
C TRP A 5 13.63 -6.60 5.48
N CYS A 6 13.54 -7.37 4.39
CA CYS A 6 14.63 -7.49 3.42
C CYS A 6 15.00 -6.10 2.86
N VAL A 7 14.00 -5.29 2.49
CA VAL A 7 14.23 -3.91 2.01
C VAL A 7 14.83 -3.03 3.11
N VAL A 8 14.38 -3.15 4.36
CA VAL A 8 14.97 -2.42 5.49
C VAL A 8 16.46 -2.75 5.64
N PHE A 9 16.81 -4.05 5.67
CA PHE A 9 18.19 -4.48 5.81
C PHE A 9 19.04 -4.06 4.62
N PHE A 10 18.54 -4.23 3.39
CA PHE A 10 19.21 -3.75 2.19
C PHE A 10 19.51 -2.25 2.27
N CYS A 11 18.51 -1.42 2.65
CA CYS A 11 18.70 0.02 2.83
C CYS A 11 19.74 0.35 3.91
N ARG A 12 19.73 -0.36 5.04
CA ARG A 12 20.72 -0.16 6.13
C ARG A 12 22.13 -0.52 5.70
N ILE A 13 22.31 -1.63 5.00
CA ILE A 13 23.63 -2.07 4.53
C ILE A 13 24.12 -1.12 3.43
N TRP A 14 23.27 -0.76 2.47
CA TRP A 14 23.61 0.19 1.41
C TRP A 14 24.03 1.55 1.98
N LEU A 15 23.29 2.08 2.96
CA LEU A 15 23.64 3.33 3.63
C LEU A 15 24.99 3.23 4.38
N THR A 16 25.23 2.09 5.04
CA THR A 16 26.49 1.83 5.76
C THR A 16 27.67 1.77 4.79
N TRP A 17 27.50 1.08 3.66
CA TRP A 17 28.50 1.01 2.60
C TRP A 17 28.84 2.39 2.03
N ILE A 18 27.83 3.24 1.75
CA ILE A 18 28.07 4.62 1.29
C ILE A 18 28.89 5.40 2.32
N LYS A 19 28.55 5.29 3.61
CA LYS A 19 29.27 5.98 4.69
C LYS A 19 30.73 5.54 4.77
N LEU A 20 31.00 4.23 4.70
CA LEU A 20 32.36 3.67 4.71
C LEU A 20 33.18 4.11 3.50
N LYS A 21 32.62 4.03 2.29
CA LYS A 21 33.30 4.45 1.05
C LYS A 21 33.60 5.95 1.03
N THR A 22 32.71 6.75 1.62
CA THR A 22 32.88 8.20 1.76
C THR A 22 33.97 8.55 2.76
N PHE A 23 34.10 7.81 3.86
CA PHE A 23 35.16 8.03 4.85
C PHE A 23 36.56 7.80 4.28
N ASN A 24 36.71 6.81 3.39
CA ASN A 24 37.98 6.48 2.75
C ASN A 24 38.39 7.45 1.63
N THR A 25 37.46 8.27 1.13
CA THR A 25 37.72 9.25 0.07
C THR A 25 37.61 10.66 0.65
N THR A 26 38.74 11.24 1.06
CA THR A 26 38.87 12.57 1.70
C THR A 26 38.31 13.77 0.89
N GLN A 27 37.69 13.56 -0.27
CA GLN A 27 37.15 14.61 -1.15
C GLN A 27 35.61 14.64 -1.29
N PHE A 28 34.84 13.81 -0.57
CA PHE A 28 33.38 13.87 -0.68
C PHE A 28 32.75 14.92 0.26
N SER A 29 32.50 16.11 -0.29
CA SER A 29 31.59 17.11 0.31
C SER A 29 30.25 16.48 0.71
N GLU A 30 29.69 16.84 1.86
CA GLU A 30 28.40 16.34 2.36
C GLU A 30 27.26 16.47 1.34
N LYS A 31 27.32 17.50 0.48
CA LYS A 31 26.33 17.73 -0.60
C LYS A 31 26.29 16.62 -1.66
N ASN A 32 27.34 15.80 -1.78
CA ASN A 32 27.37 14.67 -2.72
C ASN A 32 26.90 13.35 -2.08
N LYS A 33 26.80 13.25 -0.75
CA LYS A 33 26.36 12.02 -0.05
C LYS A 33 24.89 11.68 -0.34
N SER A 34 24.03 12.69 -0.42
CA SER A 34 22.58 12.54 -0.66
C SER A 34 22.21 12.15 -2.09
N LYS A 35 23.15 12.16 -3.04
CA LYS A 35 22.89 11.80 -4.45
C LYS A 35 22.87 10.29 -4.69
N TYR A 36 23.53 9.51 -3.84
CA TYR A 36 23.74 8.08 -4.04
C TYR A 36 22.85 7.20 -3.17
N PHE A 37 21.95 7.81 -2.38
CA PHE A 37 21.00 7.10 -1.54
C PHE A 37 19.62 7.72 -1.71
N ILE A 38 18.58 6.95 -1.37
CA ILE A 38 17.22 7.48 -1.30
C ILE A 38 17.16 8.65 -0.31
N THR A 39 16.17 9.53 -0.50
CA THR A 39 15.99 10.68 0.37
C THR A 39 15.69 10.22 1.80
N ARG A 40 16.12 11.01 2.80
CA ARG A 40 15.88 10.68 4.22
C ARG A 40 14.40 10.39 4.53
N PRO A 41 13.42 11.16 4.01
CA PRO A 41 12.00 10.83 4.22
C PRO A 41 11.59 9.48 3.63
N ALA A 42 12.09 9.12 2.43
CA ALA A 42 11.81 7.83 1.81
C ALA A 42 12.39 6.68 2.64
N TYR A 43 13.64 6.82 3.09
CA TYR A 43 14.27 5.83 3.97
C TYR A 43 13.52 5.63 5.28
N LEU A 44 13.15 6.72 5.97
CA LEU A 44 12.38 6.65 7.21
C LEU A 44 10.99 6.04 6.98
N SER A 45 10.36 6.29 5.84
CA SER A 45 9.08 5.69 5.48
C SER A 45 9.18 4.16 5.36
N VAL A 46 10.25 3.65 4.74
CA VAL A 46 10.51 2.20 4.66
C VAL A 46 10.62 1.58 6.06
N GLU A 47 11.44 2.18 6.93
CA GLU A 47 11.62 1.72 8.32
C GLU A 47 10.29 1.74 9.08
N LEU A 48 9.57 2.87 9.05
CA LEU A 48 8.29 3.03 9.74
C LEU A 48 7.25 2.02 9.27
N ASN A 49 7.13 1.79 7.96
CA ASN A 49 6.15 0.86 7.42
C ASN A 49 6.44 -0.59 7.82
N ALA A 50 7.71 -1.00 7.80
CA ALA A 50 8.10 -2.35 8.21
C ALA A 50 7.86 -2.58 9.71
N HIS A 51 8.24 -1.60 10.54
CA HIS A 51 8.02 -1.66 11.99
C HIS A 51 6.54 -1.63 12.36
N ASN A 52 5.73 -0.79 11.69
CA ASN A 52 4.29 -0.74 11.92
C ASN A 52 3.61 -2.05 11.54
N LEU A 53 4.00 -2.66 10.41
CA LEU A 53 3.47 -3.96 10.01
C LEU A 53 3.82 -5.05 11.03
N LEU A 54 5.08 -5.09 11.50
CA LEU A 54 5.49 -5.99 12.57
C LEU A 54 4.64 -5.79 13.82
N TYR A 55 4.47 -4.54 14.25
CA TYR A 55 3.69 -4.21 15.44
C TYR A 55 2.23 -4.65 15.31
N LEU A 56 1.59 -4.47 14.16
CA LEU A 56 0.24 -4.96 13.91
C LEU A 56 0.14 -6.49 13.99
N ILE A 57 1.13 -7.21 13.44
CA ILE A 57 1.17 -8.69 13.55
C ILE A 57 1.26 -9.11 15.02
N LEU A 58 2.14 -8.48 15.80
CA LEU A 58 2.29 -8.76 17.22
C LEU A 58 0.99 -8.49 18.00
N LEU A 59 0.30 -7.39 17.71
CA LEU A 59 -0.99 -7.07 18.34
C LEU A 59 -2.08 -8.11 18.02
N VAL A 60 -2.09 -8.65 16.80
CA VAL A 60 -3.03 -9.72 16.41
C VAL A 60 -2.65 -11.05 17.06
N GLN A 61 -1.37 -11.40 17.14
CA GLN A 61 -0.89 -12.59 17.88
C GLN A 61 -1.22 -12.51 19.37
N GLN A 62 -1.12 -11.30 19.95
CA GLN A 62 -1.52 -11.02 21.33
C GLN A 62 -3.04 -10.94 21.52
N LYS A 63 -3.84 -11.16 20.47
CA LYS A 63 -5.31 -11.11 20.47
C LYS A 63 -5.88 -9.75 20.91
N GLN A 64 -5.09 -8.68 20.76
CA GLN A 64 -5.52 -7.31 21.02
C GLN A 64 -6.20 -6.70 19.79
N LEU A 65 -5.94 -7.24 18.60
CA LEU A 65 -6.58 -6.88 17.34
C LEU A 65 -7.12 -8.12 16.63
N PRO A 66 -8.21 -7.97 15.85
CA PRO A 66 -8.74 -9.06 15.05
C PRO A 66 -7.84 -9.33 13.82
N PRO A 67 -7.80 -10.57 13.27
CA PRO A 67 -7.00 -10.90 12.07
C PRO A 67 -7.26 -10.00 10.86
N GLN A 68 -8.48 -9.48 10.74
CA GLN A 68 -8.90 -8.53 9.70
C GLN A 68 -8.06 -7.23 9.73
N SER A 69 -7.45 -6.88 10.86
CA SER A 69 -6.51 -5.77 10.95
C SER A 69 -5.24 -6.00 10.12
N LEU A 70 -4.95 -7.22 9.64
CA LEU A 70 -3.85 -7.54 8.73
C LEU A 70 -4.23 -7.46 7.25
N TYR A 71 -5.35 -6.82 6.91
CA TYR A 71 -5.72 -6.51 5.53
C TYR A 71 -4.86 -5.39 4.95
N ILE A 72 -3.56 -5.66 4.83
CA ILE A 72 -2.52 -4.69 4.43
C ILE A 72 -2.77 -4.01 3.08
N HIS A 73 -3.54 -4.62 2.19
CA HIS A 73 -3.93 -4.03 0.91
C HIS A 73 -4.77 -2.74 1.09
N THR A 74 -5.47 -2.62 2.22
CA THR A 74 -6.26 -1.44 2.58
C THR A 74 -5.41 -0.27 3.09
N PHE A 75 -4.15 -0.48 3.44
CA PHE A 75 -3.27 0.57 4.01
C PHE A 75 -2.63 1.46 2.95
N SER A 76 -2.91 1.21 1.67
CA SER A 76 -2.38 2.02 0.58
C SER A 76 -3.27 3.23 0.25
N SER A 77 -2.67 4.27 -0.33
CA SER A 77 -3.40 5.44 -0.85
C SER A 77 -4.26 5.14 -2.09
N GLN A 78 -4.18 3.92 -2.64
CA GLN A 78 -4.82 3.55 -3.90
C GLN A 78 -6.34 3.72 -3.86
N ALA A 79 -6.98 3.45 -2.72
CA ALA A 79 -8.40 3.67 -2.53
C ALA A 79 -8.75 5.17 -2.66
N CYS A 80 -7.98 6.04 -2.01
CA CYS A 80 -8.16 7.50 -2.09
C CYS A 80 -7.94 8.00 -3.53
N GLU A 81 -6.86 7.56 -4.19
CA GLU A 81 -6.58 7.92 -5.59
C GLU A 81 -7.70 7.47 -6.52
N SER A 82 -8.27 6.28 -6.29
CA SER A 82 -9.42 5.79 -7.05
C SER A 82 -10.66 6.65 -6.85
N ILE A 83 -10.93 7.12 -5.63
CA ILE A 83 -12.04 8.05 -5.35
C ILE A 83 -11.84 9.37 -6.09
N PHE A 84 -10.63 9.96 -6.04
CA PHE A 84 -10.33 11.19 -6.77
C PHE A 84 -10.47 11.00 -8.28
N ARG A 85 -10.00 9.88 -8.83
CA ARG A 85 -10.16 9.56 -10.25
C ARG A 85 -11.63 9.42 -10.65
N ASN A 86 -12.41 8.67 -9.86
CA ASN A 86 -13.83 8.46 -10.14
C ASN A 86 -14.64 9.77 -10.03
N THR A 87 -14.35 10.60 -9.03
CA THR A 87 -15.01 11.91 -8.89
C THR A 87 -14.64 12.89 -10.00
N ARG A 88 -13.42 12.84 -10.55
CA ARG A 88 -13.07 13.58 -11.78
C ARG A 88 -13.85 13.08 -13.00
N ALA A 89 -14.04 11.77 -13.12
CA ALA A 89 -14.80 11.17 -14.21
C ALA A 89 -16.30 11.51 -14.18
N LEU A 90 -16.86 11.87 -13.02
CA LEU A 90 -18.25 12.32 -12.86
C LEU A 90 -18.48 13.80 -13.27
N SER A 91 -17.63 14.35 -14.13
CA SER A 91 -17.81 15.69 -14.70
C SER A 91 -18.87 15.68 -15.80
N GLY A 92 -19.54 16.81 -16.03
CA GLY A 92 -20.58 16.91 -17.06
C GLY A 92 -20.06 16.64 -18.47
N VAL A 93 -20.96 16.23 -19.37
CA VAL A 93 -20.64 16.06 -20.80
C VAL A 93 -20.08 17.39 -21.32
N TYR A 94 -18.93 17.35 -21.98
CA TYR A 94 -18.15 18.52 -22.46
C TYR A 94 -17.40 19.34 -21.40
N SER A 95 -17.38 18.92 -20.13
CA SER A 95 -16.54 19.55 -19.11
C SER A 95 -15.14 18.94 -19.08
N THR A 96 -14.12 19.73 -19.45
CA THR A 96 -12.69 19.37 -19.30
C THR A 96 -12.11 19.79 -17.95
N ILE A 97 -12.96 20.25 -17.03
CA ILE A 97 -12.54 20.79 -15.74
C ILE A 97 -12.11 19.64 -14.83
N VAL A 98 -10.79 19.44 -14.73
CA VAL A 98 -10.17 18.43 -13.86
C VAL A 98 -10.06 18.88 -12.40
N ASN A 99 -10.11 20.19 -12.16
CA ASN A 99 -9.98 20.79 -10.84
C ASN A 99 -11.37 21.12 -10.28
N PHE A 100 -11.64 20.72 -9.05
CA PHE A 100 -12.92 20.99 -8.41
C PHE A 100 -12.72 21.50 -7.00
N THR A 101 -13.64 22.34 -6.52
CA THR A 101 -13.62 22.80 -5.14
C THR A 101 -13.97 21.64 -4.20
N VAL A 102 -13.74 21.80 -2.88
CA VAL A 102 -14.16 20.80 -1.88
C VAL A 102 -15.67 20.59 -1.94
N HIS A 103 -16.45 21.65 -2.14
CA HIS A 103 -17.90 21.54 -2.28
C HIS A 103 -18.30 20.71 -3.52
N ASP A 104 -17.64 20.92 -4.65
CA ASP A 104 -17.86 20.12 -5.85
C ASP A 104 -17.45 18.66 -5.64
N PHE A 105 -16.35 18.41 -4.94
CA PHE A 105 -15.93 17.07 -4.57
C PHE A 105 -17.00 16.36 -3.75
N LEU A 106 -17.51 16.98 -2.69
CA LEU A 106 -18.52 16.39 -1.82
C LEU A 106 -19.80 16.04 -2.58
N ARG A 107 -20.26 16.93 -3.47
CA ARG A 107 -21.43 16.67 -4.33
C ARG A 107 -21.19 15.46 -5.25
N ARG A 108 -19.99 15.34 -5.83
CA ARG A 108 -19.62 14.22 -6.71
C ARG A 108 -19.41 12.93 -5.92
N ALA A 109 -18.87 13.00 -4.70
CA ALA A 109 -18.69 11.88 -3.80
C ALA A 109 -20.03 11.28 -3.36
N GLN A 110 -21.05 12.10 -3.10
CA GLN A 110 -22.41 11.62 -2.84
C GLN A 110 -22.97 10.83 -4.03
N ARG A 111 -22.81 11.34 -5.25
CA ARG A 111 -23.21 10.62 -6.47
C ARG A 111 -22.44 9.30 -6.63
N LEU A 112 -21.14 9.32 -6.34
CA LEU A 112 -20.30 8.12 -6.37
C LEU A 112 -20.75 7.08 -5.34
N SER A 113 -21.16 7.51 -4.13
CA SER A 113 -21.71 6.61 -3.11
C SER A 113 -22.97 5.91 -3.61
N LEU A 114 -23.91 6.66 -4.19
CA LEU A 114 -25.14 6.09 -4.76
C LEU A 114 -24.83 5.08 -5.88
N LEU A 115 -23.86 5.39 -6.76
CA LEU A 115 -23.42 4.46 -7.80
C LEU A 115 -22.81 3.18 -7.23
N ASN A 116 -22.01 3.30 -6.17
CA ASN A 116 -21.44 2.15 -5.48
C ASN A 116 -22.54 1.32 -4.80
N ASP A 117 -23.53 1.94 -4.17
CA ASP A 117 -24.65 1.22 -3.55
C ASP A 117 -25.45 0.42 -4.58
N ILE A 118 -25.71 1.01 -5.75
CA ILE A 118 -26.37 0.32 -6.87
C ILE A 118 -25.51 -0.86 -7.34
N LYS A 119 -24.20 -0.66 -7.50
CA LYS A 119 -23.27 -1.72 -7.93
C LYS A 119 -23.20 -2.87 -6.91
N CYS A 120 -23.15 -2.56 -5.62
CA CYS A 120 -23.11 -3.55 -4.54
C CYS A 120 -24.43 -4.34 -4.45
N LYS A 121 -25.57 -3.68 -4.59
CA LYS A 121 -26.88 -4.36 -4.63
C LYS A 121 -26.96 -5.32 -5.82
N HIS A 122 -26.51 -4.90 -7.01
CA HIS A 122 -26.47 -5.76 -8.20
C HIS A 122 -25.59 -7.00 -8.02
N LEU A 123 -24.47 -6.92 -7.29
CA LEU A 123 -23.62 -8.09 -7.05
C LEU A 123 -24.29 -9.16 -6.16
N ASN A 124 -25.25 -8.75 -5.33
CA ASN A 124 -25.92 -9.63 -4.37
C ASN A 124 -27.31 -10.09 -4.85
N ASP A 125 -27.90 -9.44 -5.86
CA ASP A 125 -29.23 -9.72 -6.36
C ASP A 125 -29.14 -10.65 -7.60
N THR A 126 -29.65 -11.87 -7.47
CA THR A 126 -29.69 -12.89 -8.55
C THR A 126 -30.96 -12.78 -9.40
N SER A 127 -31.77 -11.73 -9.20
CA SER A 127 -33.08 -11.57 -9.84
C SER A 127 -33.01 -10.90 -11.22
N VAL A 128 -34.02 -11.17 -12.05
CA VAL A 128 -34.07 -11.10 -13.53
C VAL A 128 -33.89 -9.69 -14.16
N ASN A 129 -33.75 -8.62 -13.37
CA ASN A 129 -33.59 -7.25 -13.88
C ASN A 129 -32.14 -6.74 -13.70
N ASN A 130 -31.21 -7.31 -14.46
CA ASN A 130 -29.80 -6.93 -14.42
C ASN A 130 -29.57 -5.58 -15.13
N LEU A 131 -29.26 -4.55 -14.34
CA LEU A 131 -28.71 -3.28 -14.83
C LEU A 131 -27.28 -3.52 -15.33
N VAL A 132 -27.11 -3.69 -16.64
CA VAL A 132 -25.80 -3.85 -17.27
C VAL A 132 -25.18 -2.47 -17.50
N PHE A 133 -24.13 -2.14 -16.73
CA PHE A 133 -23.30 -0.98 -17.03
C PHE A 133 -22.45 -1.24 -18.28
N PRO A 134 -22.32 -0.26 -19.20
CA PRO A 134 -21.43 -0.40 -20.35
C PRO A 134 -19.99 -0.61 -19.88
N VAL A 135 -19.41 -1.77 -20.22
CA VAL A 135 -18.01 -2.09 -19.93
C VAL A 135 -17.21 -1.84 -21.19
N HIS A 136 -16.28 -0.89 -21.15
CA HIS A 136 -15.27 -0.78 -22.19
C HIS A 136 -14.34 -1.99 -22.07
N TYR A 137 -14.05 -2.69 -23.18
CA TYR A 137 -13.41 -4.03 -23.29
C TYR A 137 -12.03 -4.26 -22.61
N LYS A 138 -11.58 -3.39 -21.71
CA LYS A 138 -10.39 -3.65 -20.90
C LYS A 138 -10.78 -4.54 -19.73
N HIS A 139 -10.54 -5.85 -19.85
CA HIS A 139 -10.64 -6.79 -18.74
C HIS A 139 -9.85 -6.27 -17.55
N ARG A 140 -10.57 -5.79 -16.52
CA ARG A 140 -10.01 -5.58 -15.19
C ARG A 140 -10.20 -6.91 -14.47
N HIS A 141 -9.11 -7.59 -14.15
CA HIS A 141 -9.17 -8.70 -13.22
C HIS A 141 -9.51 -8.12 -11.83
N ASP A 142 -10.80 -8.00 -11.52
CA ASP A 142 -11.30 -7.67 -10.17
C ASP A 142 -11.25 -8.92 -9.24
N ASN A 143 -10.30 -9.83 -9.48
CA ASN A 143 -10.05 -10.98 -8.61
C ASN A 143 -9.04 -10.60 -7.53
N GLN A 144 -9.40 -9.65 -6.67
CA GLN A 144 -8.80 -9.62 -5.34
C GLN A 144 -9.69 -10.45 -4.43
N SER A 145 -9.38 -11.74 -4.32
CA SER A 145 -9.89 -12.55 -3.22
C SER A 145 -9.46 -11.87 -1.93
N LEU A 146 -10.42 -11.39 -1.14
CA LEU A 146 -10.21 -11.02 0.25
C LEU A 146 -9.80 -12.29 0.99
N ALA A 147 -8.51 -12.59 1.01
CA ALA A 147 -7.97 -13.68 1.80
C ALA A 147 -8.27 -13.36 3.27
N THR A 148 -9.24 -14.07 3.84
CA THR A 148 -9.56 -13.96 5.26
C THR A 148 -8.51 -14.78 5.99
N GLN A 149 -7.49 -14.11 6.53
CA GLN A 149 -6.50 -14.79 7.37
C GLN A 149 -7.21 -15.27 8.65
N SER A 150 -7.10 -16.56 8.94
CA SER A 150 -7.60 -17.11 10.19
C SER A 150 -6.65 -16.78 11.35
N GLN A 151 -7.16 -16.66 12.59
CA GLN A 151 -6.30 -16.41 13.75
C GLN A 151 -5.23 -17.50 13.91
N ALA A 152 -5.57 -18.76 13.61
CA ALA A 152 -4.65 -19.89 13.67
C ALA A 152 -3.46 -19.74 12.72
N GLU A 153 -3.66 -19.17 11.52
CA GLU A 153 -2.56 -18.88 10.59
C GLU A 153 -1.62 -17.80 11.13
N VAL A 154 -2.16 -16.78 11.81
CA VAL A 154 -1.37 -15.67 12.35
C VAL A 154 -0.55 -16.11 13.57
N ASP A 155 -1.11 -16.98 14.41
CA ASP A 155 -0.43 -17.51 15.60
C ASP A 155 0.76 -18.41 15.23
N LEU A 156 0.75 -19.02 14.03
CA LEU A 156 1.84 -19.83 13.49
C LEU A 156 2.99 -19.02 12.88
N ILE A 157 2.86 -17.69 12.80
CA ILE A 157 3.90 -16.83 12.21
C ILE A 157 5.09 -16.73 13.18
N ASP A 158 6.18 -17.41 12.83
CA ASP A 158 7.47 -17.21 13.47
C ASP A 158 8.13 -15.93 12.94
N VAL A 159 7.91 -14.84 13.67
CA VAL A 159 8.43 -13.51 13.34
C VAL A 159 9.96 -13.49 13.35
N GLU A 160 10.60 -14.17 14.30
CA GLU A 160 12.05 -14.14 14.46
C GLU A 160 12.73 -14.85 13.30
N GLN A 161 12.22 -16.04 12.92
CA GLN A 161 12.70 -16.76 11.75
C GLN A 161 12.55 -15.91 10.48
N ILE A 162 11.38 -15.30 10.27
CA ILE A 162 11.12 -14.47 9.08
C ILE A 162 12.08 -13.28 8.98
N ILE A 163 12.37 -12.60 10.11
CA ILE A 163 13.29 -11.45 10.13
C ILE A 163 14.73 -11.92 9.88
N THR A 164 15.12 -13.05 10.45
CA THR A 164 16.46 -13.63 10.27
C THR A 164 16.70 -14.05 8.82
N GLU A 165 15.73 -14.73 8.20
CA GLU A 165 15.79 -15.07 6.77
C GLU A 165 15.86 -13.82 5.89
N ALA A 166 15.09 -12.78 6.21
CA ALA A 166 15.12 -11.51 5.47
C ALA A 166 16.48 -10.80 5.58
N TYR A 167 17.18 -10.94 6.71
CA TYR A 167 18.53 -10.41 6.88
C TYR A 167 19.54 -11.15 6.01
N HIS A 168 19.50 -12.49 6.00
CA HIS A 168 20.37 -13.30 5.15
C HIS A 168 20.14 -13.01 3.66
N GLU A 169 18.88 -12.94 3.23
CA GLU A 169 18.52 -12.58 1.86
C GLU A 169 19.06 -11.19 1.47
N ALA A 170 18.99 -10.21 2.37
CA ALA A 170 19.51 -8.88 2.11
C ALA A 170 21.05 -8.83 2.01
N ILE A 171 21.76 -9.72 2.71
CA ILE A 171 23.22 -9.88 2.57
C ILE A 171 23.56 -10.47 1.21
N ASP A 172 22.84 -11.51 0.79
CA ASP A 172 23.10 -12.22 -0.47
C ASP A 172 22.85 -11.36 -1.72
N MET A 173 22.07 -10.28 -1.59
CA MET A 173 21.79 -9.32 -2.67
C MET A 173 22.93 -8.32 -2.94
N LEU A 174 24.02 -8.33 -2.17
CA LEU A 174 25.12 -7.36 -2.25
C LEU A 174 26.42 -8.00 -2.78
#